data_AF-A0A4D6NP66-F1
#
_entry.id   AF-A0A4D6NP66-F1
#
_cell.length_a   1.000
_cell.length_b   1.000
_cell.length_c   1.000
_cell.angle_alpha   90.00
_cell.angle_beta   90.00
_cell.angle_gamma   90.00
#
_symmetry.space_group_name_H-M   'P 1'
#
loop_
_entity.id
_entity.type
_entity.pdbx_description
1 polymer ?
#
loop_
_entity_poly.entity_id
_entity_poly.type
_entity_poly.pdbx_seq_one_letter_code
_entity_poly.pdbx_strand_id
1 'polypeptide(L)'
;MKRHAAPGGASAAPPVENNDKVEKPLTPVSLPTKLERKNSIEAEPKTLLQEEMDNAREAALKIINSHTKEEALKIFLTGLVPVETTSKQVKKDVVGSDCDDYE
;
A
#
# COMPACT_ATOMS: atom_id res chain seq x y z
N MET A 1 -33.64 51.00 -38.67
CA MET A 1 -32.47 51.39 -37.85
C MET A 1 -32.10 50.25 -36.90
N LYS A 2 -30.87 50.28 -36.39
CA LYS A 2 -30.05 49.18 -35.85
C LYS A 2 -29.99 49.24 -34.30
N ARG A 3 -29.85 48.07 -33.63
CA ARG A 3 -29.05 47.77 -32.39
C ARG A 3 -29.75 47.29 -31.09
N HIS A 4 -29.48 46.01 -30.77
CA HIS A 4 -28.97 45.33 -29.54
C HIS A 4 -29.41 45.68 -28.10
N ALA A 5 -29.72 44.64 -27.28
CA ALA A 5 -29.13 44.30 -25.97
C ALA A 5 -29.74 42.98 -25.39
N ALA A 6 -28.95 42.21 -24.63
CA ALA A 6 -29.19 40.83 -24.17
C ALA A 6 -29.57 40.75 -22.64
N PRO A 7 -29.61 39.59 -21.94
CA PRO A 7 -30.83 39.11 -21.25
C PRO A 7 -30.71 38.88 -19.72
N GLY A 8 -31.83 38.55 -19.08
CA GLY A 8 -31.89 37.63 -17.92
C GLY A 8 -32.43 38.20 -16.60
N GLY A 9 -33.46 37.55 -16.03
CA GLY A 9 -33.89 37.80 -14.64
C GLY A 9 -35.10 36.98 -14.17
N ALA A 10 -34.81 35.99 -13.30
CA ALA A 10 -35.63 35.36 -12.24
C ALA A 10 -37.03 34.79 -12.59
N SER A 11 -37.22 33.47 -12.67
CA SER A 11 -37.29 32.49 -11.56
C SER A 11 -38.45 32.75 -10.59
N ALA A 12 -39.53 32.00 -10.79
CA ALA A 12 -40.70 31.93 -9.92
C ALA A 12 -40.47 30.87 -8.83
N ALA A 13 -40.80 31.22 -7.58
CA ALA A 13 -40.97 30.26 -6.49
C ALA A 13 -42.23 30.63 -5.69
N PRO A 14 -43.19 29.70 -5.50
CA PRO A 14 -44.16 29.77 -4.41
C PRO A 14 -43.66 29.00 -3.17
N PRO A 15 -44.24 29.26 -1.97
CA PRO A 15 -43.69 28.85 -0.69
C PRO A 15 -44.32 27.56 -0.12
N VAL A 16 -43.43 26.78 0.50
CA VAL A 16 -43.53 26.03 1.77
C VAL A 16 -44.78 25.17 2.01
N GLU A 17 -44.56 23.85 2.04
CA GLU A 17 -45.39 22.89 2.77
C GLU A 17 -44.50 22.02 3.67
N ASN A 18 -44.81 22.03 4.96
CA ASN A 18 -44.07 21.34 6.02
C ASN A 18 -44.28 19.83 5.94
N ASN A 19 -43.21 19.06 6.04
CA ASN A 19 -43.29 17.62 6.28
C ASN A 19 -42.37 17.23 7.43
N ASP A 20 -42.98 16.94 8.57
CA ASP A 20 -42.41 16.19 9.69
C ASP A 20 -41.79 14.88 9.18
N LYS A 21 -40.46 14.81 9.23
CA LYS A 21 -39.73 13.54 9.19
C LYS A 21 -39.08 13.36 10.55
N VAL A 22 -39.77 12.60 11.39
CA VAL A 22 -39.24 11.90 12.57
C VAL A 22 -37.89 11.27 12.21
N GLU A 23 -36.81 11.81 12.79
CA GLU A 23 -35.49 11.22 12.69
C GLU A 23 -35.52 9.83 13.35
N LYS A 24 -35.28 8.82 12.53
CA LYS A 24 -35.05 7.46 12.99
C LYS A 24 -33.75 7.46 13.80
N PRO A 25 -33.73 6.96 15.05
CA PRO A 25 -32.53 7.01 15.88
C PRO A 25 -31.38 6.34 15.14
N LEU A 26 -30.30 7.09 14.95
CA LEU A 26 -29.04 6.58 14.44
C LEU A 26 -28.66 5.38 15.29
N THR A 27 -28.68 4.19 14.70
CA THR A 27 -28.12 2.98 15.30
C THR A 27 -26.74 3.31 15.85
N PRO A 28 -26.39 2.92 17.09
CA PRO A 28 -25.06 3.19 17.63
C PRO A 28 -24.05 2.57 16.66
N VAL A 29 -23.27 3.43 16.01
CA VAL A 29 -22.08 3.01 15.27
C VAL A 29 -21.27 2.21 16.28
N SER A 30 -21.12 0.91 16.04
CA SER A 30 -20.19 0.08 16.81
C SER A 30 -18.86 0.80 16.76
N LEU A 31 -18.46 1.40 17.88
CA LEU A 31 -17.18 2.05 18.00
C LEU A 31 -16.12 1.03 17.56
N PRO A 32 -15.14 1.43 16.74
CA PRO A 32 -14.07 0.52 16.38
C PRO A 32 -13.49 -0.04 17.67
N THR A 33 -13.52 -1.37 17.83
CA THR A 33 -12.85 -2.07 18.92
C THR A 33 -11.45 -1.50 18.99
N LYS A 34 -11.13 -0.84 20.11
CA LYS A 34 -9.85 -0.19 20.33
C LYS A 34 -8.76 -1.21 19.98
N LEU A 35 -8.00 -0.95 18.93
CA LEU A 35 -6.91 -1.84 18.51
C LEU A 35 -5.86 -1.78 19.61
N GLU A 36 -5.90 -2.78 20.50
CA GLU A 36 -4.91 -2.93 21.55
C GLU A 36 -3.59 -3.38 20.91
N ARG A 37 -2.53 -2.61 21.15
CA ARG A 37 -1.17 -2.99 20.75
C ARG A 37 -0.79 -4.23 21.54
N LYS A 38 -0.53 -5.33 20.84
CA LYS A 38 -0.02 -6.58 21.41
C LYS A 38 1.51 -6.53 21.31
N ASN A 39 2.24 -6.88 22.37
CA ASN A 39 3.68 -7.11 22.24
C ASN A 39 3.88 -8.33 21.34
N SER A 40 4.50 -8.12 20.18
CA SER A 40 4.70 -9.13 19.14
C SER A 40 6.15 -9.65 19.12
N ILE A 41 7.00 -9.15 20.03
CA ILE A 41 8.44 -9.39 20.03
C ILE A 41 8.83 -10.86 20.22
N GLU A 42 8.07 -11.67 20.97
CA GLU A 42 8.31 -13.12 21.07
C GLU A 42 7.75 -13.92 19.87
N ALA A 43 6.76 -13.38 19.15
CA ALA A 43 6.11 -14.05 18.02
C ALA A 43 6.78 -13.72 16.68
N GLU A 44 7.58 -12.65 16.63
CA GLU A 44 8.30 -12.23 15.44
C GLU A 44 9.49 -13.12 15.13
N PRO A 45 9.79 -13.35 13.85
CA PRO A 45 11.02 -14.02 13.46
C PRO A 45 12.21 -13.19 13.93
N LYS A 46 13.07 -13.80 14.75
CA LYS A 46 14.29 -13.15 15.22
C LYS A 46 15.23 -12.90 14.04
N THR A 47 15.79 -11.70 13.99
CA THR A 47 16.89 -11.39 13.09
C THR A 47 18.16 -12.07 13.58
N LEU A 48 19.10 -12.29 12.65
CA LEU A 48 20.43 -12.78 12.98
C LEU A 48 21.17 -11.78 13.89
N LEU A 49 22.02 -12.29 14.78
CA LEU A 49 23.00 -11.52 15.52
C LEU A 49 24.14 -11.07 14.59
N GLN A 50 24.94 -10.09 15.02
CA GLN A 50 26.03 -9.55 14.21
C GLN A 50 27.02 -10.63 13.74
N GLU A 51 27.45 -11.52 14.64
CA GLU A 51 28.35 -12.63 14.31
C GLU A 51 27.73 -13.58 13.28
N GLU A 52 26.44 -13.88 13.42
CA GLU A 52 25.71 -14.73 12.48
C GLU A 52 25.59 -14.08 11.10
N MET A 53 25.40 -12.75 11.05
CA MET A 53 25.40 -11.99 9.80
C MET A 53 26.77 -12.03 9.12
N ASP A 54 27.86 -11.86 9.88
CA ASP A 54 29.21 -11.89 9.33
C ASP A 54 29.55 -13.28 8.79
N ASN A 55 29.23 -14.33 9.55
CA ASN A 55 29.36 -15.72 9.10
C ASN A 55 28.53 -16.01 7.84
N ALA A 56 27.28 -15.55 7.78
CA ALA A 56 26.42 -15.72 6.62
C ALA A 56 26.99 -14.99 5.38
N ARG A 57 27.55 -13.79 5.56
CA ARG A 57 28.19 -13.03 4.49
C ARG A 57 29.41 -13.75 3.94
N GLU A 58 30.28 -14.26 4.80
CA GLU A 58 31.46 -15.01 4.39
C GLU A 58 31.09 -16.28 3.63
N ALA A 59 30.10 -17.02 4.13
CA ALA A 59 29.58 -18.21 3.45
C ALA A 59 29.01 -17.87 2.06
N ALA A 60 28.25 -16.78 1.94
CA ALA A 60 27.71 -16.32 0.67
C ALA A 60 28.82 -15.94 -0.33
N LEU A 61 29.84 -15.20 0.12
CA LEU A 61 31.00 -14.84 -0.71
C LEU A 61 31.76 -16.07 -1.21
N LYS A 62 31.92 -17.09 -0.37
CA LYS A 62 32.55 -18.35 -0.76
C LYS A 62 31.78 -19.02 -1.89
N ILE A 63 30.45 -19.08 -1.81
CA ILE A 63 29.61 -19.66 -2.87
C ILE A 63 29.77 -18.89 -4.17
N ILE A 64 29.64 -17.56 -4.13
CA ILE A 64 29.76 -16.68 -5.31
C ILE A 64 31.11 -16.86 -6.02
N ASN A 65 32.19 -17.02 -5.26
CA ASN A 65 33.54 -17.12 -5.83
C ASN A 65 33.92 -18.54 -6.30
N SER A 66 33.21 -19.58 -5.84
CA SER A 66 33.58 -20.98 -6.12
C SER A 66 32.61 -21.73 -7.02
N HIS A 67 31.37 -21.28 -7.14
CA HIS A 67 30.33 -21.96 -7.93
C HIS A 67 29.97 -21.18 -9.19
N THR A 68 29.41 -21.89 -10.17
CA THR A 68 28.77 -21.23 -11.30
C THR A 68 27.53 -20.46 -10.85
N LYS A 69 27.08 -19.50 -11.66
CA LYS A 69 25.91 -18.66 -11.34
C LYS A 69 24.66 -19.53 -11.11
N GLU A 70 24.46 -20.54 -11.94
CA GLU A 70 23.30 -21.42 -11.91
C GLU A 70 23.29 -22.27 -10.63
N GLU A 71 24.44 -22.80 -10.23
CA GLU A 71 24.59 -23.56 -8.98
C GLU A 71 24.42 -22.67 -7.75
N ALA A 72 25.02 -21.48 -7.76
CA ALA A 72 24.87 -20.51 -6.67
C ALA A 72 23.39 -20.13 -6.48
N LEU A 73 22.67 -19.84 -7.58
CA LEU A 73 21.23 -19.56 -7.54
C LEU A 73 20.44 -20.73 -6.94
N LYS A 74 20.75 -21.97 -7.36
CA LYS A 74 20.10 -23.15 -6.78
C LYS A 74 20.30 -23.23 -5.28
N ILE A 75 21.52 -22.97 -4.79
CA ILE A 75 21.82 -22.98 -3.35
C ILE A 75 21.03 -21.88 -2.63
N PHE A 76 21.10 -20.63 -3.09
CA PHE A 76 20.42 -19.50 -2.43
C PHE A 76 18.90 -19.59 -2.42
N LEU A 77 18.30 -20.27 -3.40
CA LEU A 77 16.85 -20.45 -3.51
C LEU A 77 16.34 -21.73 -2.85
N THR A 78 17.23 -22.59 -2.34
CA THR A 78 16.84 -23.86 -1.73
C THR A 78 15.95 -23.61 -0.51
N GLY A 79 14.75 -24.19 -0.50
CA GLY A 79 13.80 -24.09 0.60
C GLY A 79 12.95 -22.81 0.61
N LEU A 80 13.17 -21.88 -0.32
CA LEU A 80 12.31 -20.71 -0.49
C LEU A 80 11.06 -21.08 -1.30
N VAL A 81 9.91 -20.60 -0.85
CA VAL A 81 8.64 -20.73 -1.58
C VAL A 81 8.31 -19.36 -2.19
N PRO A 82 8.03 -19.28 -3.50
CA PRO A 82 7.57 -18.03 -4.11
C PRO A 82 6.31 -17.53 -3.41
N VAL A 83 6.30 -16.25 -3.04
CA VAL A 83 5.07 -15.62 -2.56
C VAL A 83 4.14 -15.48 -3.76
N GLU A 84 2.95 -16.08 -3.68
CA GLU A 84 1.88 -15.88 -4.66
C GLU A 84 1.41 -14.42 -4.58
N THR A 85 2.13 -13.53 -5.26
CA THR A 85 1.62 -12.19 -5.50
C THR A 85 0.50 -12.34 -6.52
N THR A 86 -0.68 -11.79 -6.22
CA THR A 86 -1.77 -11.64 -7.20
C THR A 86 -1.36 -10.60 -8.24
N SER A 87 -0.35 -10.93 -9.04
CA SER A 87 0.12 -10.14 -10.17
C SER A 87 -0.91 -10.25 -11.27
N LYS A 88 -2.00 -9.48 -11.17
CA LYS A 88 -2.73 -9.07 -12.37
C LYS A 88 -1.68 -8.45 -13.28
N GLN A 89 -1.50 -8.96 -14.50
CA GLN A 89 -0.53 -8.46 -15.47
C GLN A 89 -0.66 -6.93 -15.59
N VAL A 90 0.21 -6.20 -14.88
CA VAL A 90 0.38 -4.77 -15.08
C VAL A 90 1.32 -4.65 -16.26
N LYS A 91 0.79 -4.11 -17.37
CA LYS A 91 1.58 -3.68 -18.51
C LYS A 91 2.75 -2.85 -17.99
N LYS A 92 3.94 -3.08 -18.53
CA LYS A 92 5.22 -2.46 -18.14
C LYS A 92 5.10 -0.93 -18.02
N ASP A 93 4.72 -0.46 -16.85
CA ASP A 93 4.97 0.91 -16.41
C ASP A 93 6.30 0.86 -15.66
N VAL A 94 7.32 1.43 -16.29
CA VAL A 94 8.61 1.68 -15.68
C VAL A 94 8.35 2.60 -14.49
N VAL A 95 8.27 2.01 -13.29
CA VAL A 95 8.38 2.79 -12.06
C VAL A 95 9.84 3.25 -12.02
N GLY A 96 10.07 4.51 -12.42
CA GLY A 96 11.32 5.19 -12.15
C GLY A 96 11.46 5.27 -10.64
N SER A 97 12.48 4.62 -10.10
CA SER A 97 12.87 4.84 -8.70
C SER A 97 13.38 6.26 -8.62
N ASP A 98 12.58 7.17 -8.09
CA ASP A 98 13.01 8.51 -7.71
C ASP A 98 13.86 8.37 -6.45
N CYS A 99 15.10 7.90 -6.64
CA CYS A 99 16.11 8.01 -5.61
C CYS A 99 16.63 9.45 -5.72
N ASP A 100 16.22 10.30 -4.80
CA ASP A 100 16.79 11.63 -4.62
C ASP A 100 18.32 11.50 -4.50
N ASP A 101 19.01 11.99 -5.52
CA ASP A 101 20.46 12.13 -5.61
C ASP A 101 20.86 13.30 -4.71
N TYR A 102 21.28 13.01 -3.48
CA TYR A 102 21.82 14.04 -2.59
C TYR A 102 23.30 14.25 -2.92
N GLU A 103 23.59 15.36 -3.62
CA GLU A 103 24.95 15.90 -3.82
C GLU A 103 25.67 16.26 -2.51
#